data_AF-H1SHG6-F1
#
_entry.id   AF-H1SHG6-F1
#
_cell.length_a   1.000
_cell.length_b   1.000
_cell.length_c   1.000
_cell.angle_alpha   90.00
_cell.angle_beta   90.00
_cell.angle_gamma   90.00
#
_symmetry.space_group_name_H-M   'P 1'
#
loop_
_entity.id
_entity.type
_entity.pdbx_description
1 polymer ?
#
loop_
_entity_poly.entity_id
_entity_poly.type
_entity_poly.pdbx_seq_one_letter_code
_entity_poly.pdbx_strand_id
1 'polypeptide(L)'
;MSEMFASKSLATVSLAGMAPQGMLFVASNVDAADEADFNQWYDREHVEERARIAGFISAARYEAVQGGPKYLGLYRTESLGAFTSAAYKAAFRRQTPWSVANLDRMRQPMRRVSEVTATVGQGSGSWIAVLPLAQPEDPLALVDLVGEVGGQLSAQPGFVQSYLLMPDAELSQPLPKESLTDRQLLPILVIESSAEAASEQVLQEAAKRLGVSTQQAARYALKWKLFAVVSLWLSPEDFQAWGWRVPFLSSVLLVLFGLWLRKGVEETPLFKEMEARKSTAKTPIKEVFVDHWRRLLVAGGVRIGSDVLYALVVVFTLTYVTSVLHLSRPLALTATMIGAACNAIAVPLFGSLSDKLGRRPVYMTGAVLAVVWAFVFFRLMDSAQPLQICAAVVVGLIIHAMMYGPQAAFVTEQFPTRVRYAGSSLAYTLAGIVGGGFAPLIIASLYKSYGSTLAISLYVSAAVALTLVALLVARETANKPLES
;
A
#
# COMPACT_ATOMS: atom_id res chain seq x y z
N MET A 1 -18.58 6.98 -48.20
CA MET A 1 -17.59 6.82 -47.10
C MET A 1 -18.27 7.04 -45.73
N SER A 2 -19.46 6.45 -45.55
CA SER A 2 -20.41 6.75 -44.45
C SER A 2 -21.05 5.48 -43.85
N GLU A 3 -20.46 4.30 -44.05
CA GLU A 3 -21.05 3.01 -43.66
C GLU A 3 -20.06 2.05 -42.96
N MET A 4 -19.02 2.57 -42.29
CA MET A 4 -17.99 1.71 -41.67
C MET A 4 -17.81 1.95 -40.16
N PHE A 5 -18.85 2.40 -39.46
CA PHE A 5 -18.84 2.58 -37.99
C PHE A 5 -20.08 2.04 -37.26
N ALA A 6 -20.96 1.29 -37.94
CA ALA A 6 -22.04 0.56 -37.28
C ALA A 6 -21.71 -0.93 -37.27
N SER A 7 -22.03 -1.63 -36.17
CA SER A 7 -21.81 -3.07 -35.93
C SER A 7 -20.42 -3.49 -35.43
N LYS A 8 -20.11 -3.14 -34.17
CA LYS A 8 -19.55 -4.13 -33.24
C LYS A 8 -20.36 -4.10 -31.96
N SER A 9 -21.34 -5.01 -31.90
CA SER A 9 -21.96 -5.49 -30.67
C SER A 9 -20.85 -5.70 -29.63
N LEU A 10 -20.98 -5.01 -28.49
CA LEU A 10 -20.20 -5.31 -27.29
C LEU A 10 -20.68 -6.68 -26.80
N ALA A 11 -20.08 -7.72 -27.39
CA ALA A 11 -20.23 -9.08 -26.95
C ALA A 11 -19.84 -9.13 -25.47
N THR A 12 -20.81 -9.55 -24.67
CA THR A 12 -20.73 -10.04 -23.31
C THR A 12 -19.38 -10.75 -23.11
N VAL A 13 -18.48 -10.15 -22.33
CA VAL A 13 -17.38 -10.92 -21.73
C VAL A 13 -18.06 -11.81 -20.69
N SER A 14 -18.49 -12.99 -21.13
CA SER A 14 -18.92 -14.06 -20.24
C SER A 14 -17.70 -14.45 -19.42
N LEU A 15 -17.69 -14.07 -18.14
CA LEU A 15 -16.81 -14.62 -17.11
C LEU A 15 -17.26 -16.06 -16.80
N ALA A 16 -17.23 -16.94 -17.80
CA ALA A 16 -17.51 -18.36 -17.64
C ALA A 16 -16.40 -18.97 -16.78
N GLY A 17 -16.68 -19.16 -15.49
CA GLY A 17 -15.80 -19.92 -14.57
C GLY A 17 -15.56 -19.29 -13.19
N MET A 18 -15.97 -18.05 -12.93
CA MET A 18 -15.95 -17.50 -11.57
C MET A 18 -17.31 -17.74 -10.90
N ALA A 19 -17.29 -18.24 -9.66
CA ALA A 19 -18.51 -18.30 -8.85
C ALA A 19 -19.13 -16.90 -8.76
N PRO A 20 -20.47 -16.77 -8.83
CA PRO A 20 -21.13 -15.48 -8.77
C PRO A 20 -20.82 -14.81 -7.44
N GLN A 21 -20.49 -13.51 -7.51
CA GLN A 21 -20.07 -12.73 -6.35
C GLN A 21 -21.21 -12.64 -5.33
N GLY A 22 -20.86 -12.55 -4.06
CA GLY A 22 -21.83 -12.33 -3.00
C GLY A 22 -21.92 -10.85 -2.60
N MET A 23 -23.06 -10.46 -2.03
CA MET A 23 -23.28 -9.16 -1.42
C MET A 23 -23.99 -9.34 -0.08
N LEU A 24 -23.46 -8.70 0.96
CA LEU A 24 -24.19 -8.47 2.20
C LEU A 24 -24.71 -7.03 2.20
N PHE A 25 -26.02 -6.90 2.12
CA PHE A 25 -26.77 -5.66 2.24
C PHE A 25 -27.27 -5.53 3.67
N VAL A 26 -26.90 -4.44 4.36
CA VAL A 26 -27.39 -4.13 5.71
C VAL A 26 -27.84 -2.68 5.76
N ALA A 27 -29.13 -2.43 5.94
CA ALA A 27 -29.66 -1.09 6.16
C ALA A 27 -30.26 -0.96 7.57
N SER A 28 -30.19 0.23 8.17
CA SER A 28 -30.77 0.49 9.49
C SER A 28 -30.97 1.98 9.75
N ASN A 29 -31.94 2.30 10.59
CA ASN A 29 -32.02 3.57 11.31
C ASN A 29 -31.23 3.48 12.62
N VAL A 30 -30.96 4.62 13.25
CA VAL A 30 -30.39 4.73 14.59
C VAL A 30 -31.06 5.92 15.29
N ASP A 31 -31.21 5.84 16.61
CA ASP A 31 -31.77 6.94 17.39
C ASP A 31 -30.79 8.12 17.42
N ALA A 32 -31.31 9.35 17.39
CA ALA A 32 -30.48 10.57 17.32
C ALA A 32 -29.45 10.69 18.46
N ALA A 33 -29.77 10.16 19.64
CA ALA A 33 -28.87 10.16 20.80
C ALA A 33 -27.64 9.25 20.62
N ASP A 34 -27.75 8.19 19.81
CA ASP A 34 -26.71 7.18 19.60
C ASP A 34 -25.94 7.38 18.27
N GLU A 35 -26.45 8.24 17.39
CA GLU A 35 -25.98 8.39 16.01
C GLU A 35 -24.50 8.74 15.90
N ALA A 36 -23.99 9.63 16.76
CA ALA A 36 -22.59 10.03 16.74
C ALA A 36 -21.65 8.86 17.07
N ASP A 37 -21.98 8.05 18.07
CA ASP A 37 -21.17 6.88 18.45
C ASP A 37 -21.29 5.76 17.41
N PHE A 38 -22.50 5.55 16.88
CA PHE A 38 -22.76 4.56 15.83
C PHE A 38 -21.94 4.83 14.56
N ASN A 39 -21.81 6.10 14.16
CA ASN A 39 -20.98 6.48 13.03
C ASN A 39 -19.48 6.30 13.32
N GLN A 40 -19.00 6.67 14.51
CA GLN A 40 -17.61 6.42 14.90
C GLN A 40 -17.25 4.93 14.90
N TRP A 41 -18.17 4.08 15.37
CA TRP A 41 -18.01 2.64 15.33
C TRP A 41 -17.91 2.10 13.90
N TYR A 42 -18.78 2.57 13.00
CA TYR A 42 -18.70 2.23 11.58
C TYR A 42 -17.36 2.64 10.96
N ASP A 43 -16.91 3.85 11.25
CA ASP A 43 -15.70 4.46 10.67
C ASP A 43 -14.40 3.86 11.19
N ARG A 44 -14.38 3.35 12.42
CA ARG A 44 -13.15 2.91 13.11
C ARG A 44 -13.04 1.41 13.35
N GLU A 45 -14.14 0.67 13.28
CA GLU A 45 -14.15 -0.76 13.61
C GLU A 45 -14.90 -1.57 12.56
N HIS A 46 -16.19 -1.30 12.35
CA HIS A 46 -17.07 -2.25 11.69
C HIS A 46 -16.74 -2.48 10.21
N VAL A 47 -16.56 -1.41 9.42
CA VAL A 47 -16.32 -1.53 7.98
C VAL A 47 -14.96 -2.15 7.70
N GLU A 48 -13.94 -1.75 8.47
CA GLU A 48 -12.59 -2.31 8.37
C GLU A 48 -12.55 -3.79 8.77
N GLU A 49 -13.23 -4.17 9.85
CA GLU A 49 -13.35 -5.56 10.28
C GLU A 49 -13.96 -6.42 9.18
N ARG A 50 -15.07 -5.97 8.57
CA ARG A 50 -15.73 -6.70 7.48
C ARG A 50 -14.86 -6.81 6.23
N ALA A 51 -14.23 -5.71 5.81
CA ALA A 51 -13.35 -5.71 4.64
C ALA A 51 -12.12 -6.64 4.79
N ARG A 52 -11.73 -6.97 6.02
CA ARG A 52 -10.60 -7.86 6.32
C ARG A 52 -10.96 -9.34 6.37
N ILE A 53 -12.24 -9.69 6.38
CA ILE A 53 -12.66 -11.10 6.36
C ILE A 53 -12.24 -11.71 5.03
N ALA A 54 -11.62 -12.89 5.07
CA ALA A 54 -11.22 -13.61 3.86
C ALA A 54 -12.43 -13.83 2.93
N GLY A 55 -12.24 -13.56 1.63
CA GLY A 55 -13.30 -13.57 0.62
C GLY A 55 -14.11 -12.28 0.50
N PHE A 56 -13.88 -11.25 1.33
CA PHE A 56 -14.47 -9.93 1.17
C PHE A 56 -13.61 -9.07 0.21
N ILE A 57 -14.28 -8.46 -0.77
CA ILE A 57 -13.67 -7.61 -1.81
C ILE A 57 -13.74 -6.14 -1.41
N SER A 58 -14.87 -5.70 -0.88
CA SER A 58 -15.05 -4.31 -0.46
C SER A 58 -16.12 -4.16 0.61
N ALA A 59 -16.01 -3.07 1.37
CA ALA A 59 -17.00 -2.65 2.35
C ALA A 59 -17.29 -1.16 2.14
N ALA A 60 -18.56 -0.79 2.02
CA ALA A 60 -18.98 0.56 1.73
C ALA A 60 -20.07 1.01 2.70
N ARG A 61 -20.02 2.30 3.07
CA ARG A 61 -21.01 2.94 3.94
C ARG A 61 -21.67 4.11 3.20
N TYR A 62 -22.98 4.17 3.28
CA TYR A 62 -23.82 5.17 2.65
C TYR A 62 -24.82 5.78 3.64
N GLU A 63 -25.25 7.00 3.35
CA GLU A 63 -26.34 7.71 4.07
C GLU A 63 -27.43 8.10 3.08
N ALA A 64 -28.69 7.90 3.47
CA ALA A 64 -29.85 8.17 2.64
C ALA A 64 -29.98 9.68 2.40
N VAL A 65 -30.22 10.04 1.14
CA VAL A 65 -30.68 11.37 0.73
C VAL A 65 -32.18 11.37 0.42
N GLN A 66 -32.74 10.20 0.11
CA GLN A 66 -34.17 10.00 -0.13
C GLN A 66 -34.56 8.56 0.22
N GLY A 67 -35.76 8.38 0.76
CA GLY A 67 -36.23 7.07 1.23
C GLY A 67 -35.53 6.65 2.52
N GLY A 68 -35.43 5.34 2.76
CA GLY A 68 -34.73 4.82 3.93
C GLY A 68 -34.53 3.31 3.88
N PRO A 69 -33.96 2.70 4.93
CA PRO A 69 -33.47 3.30 6.18
C PRO A 69 -32.33 4.34 6.02
N LYS A 70 -32.05 5.16 7.04
CA LYS A 70 -31.06 6.27 6.97
C LYS A 70 -29.66 5.81 6.56
N TYR A 71 -29.23 4.64 7.02
CA TYR A 71 -27.89 4.14 6.72
C TYR A 71 -27.92 2.82 5.98
N LEU A 72 -26.95 2.66 5.08
CA LEU A 72 -26.75 1.44 4.30
C LEU A 72 -25.27 1.04 4.30
N GLY A 73 -24.99 -0.21 4.64
CA GLY A 73 -23.72 -0.89 4.45
C GLY A 73 -23.83 -1.92 3.32
N LEU A 74 -22.89 -1.89 2.38
CA LEU A 74 -22.75 -2.90 1.32
C LEU A 74 -21.39 -3.57 1.43
N TYR A 75 -21.37 -4.89 1.53
CA TYR A 75 -20.14 -5.68 1.63
C TYR A 75 -20.10 -6.71 0.51
N ARG A 76 -19.22 -6.49 -0.47
CA ARG A 76 -19.08 -7.35 -1.65
C ARG A 76 -18.07 -8.45 -1.37
N THR A 77 -18.35 -9.68 -1.79
CA THR A 77 -17.50 -10.85 -1.60
C THR A 77 -17.21 -11.56 -2.93
N GLU A 78 -16.18 -12.40 -2.95
CA GLU A 78 -15.79 -13.22 -4.11
C GLU A 78 -16.87 -14.22 -4.49
N SER A 79 -17.63 -14.72 -3.51
CA SER A 79 -18.78 -15.59 -3.71
C SER A 79 -19.71 -15.57 -2.49
N LEU A 80 -20.89 -16.18 -2.62
CA LEU A 80 -21.78 -16.48 -1.49
C LEU A 80 -21.10 -17.35 -0.41
N GLY A 81 -20.15 -18.21 -0.81
CA GLY A 81 -19.43 -19.10 0.10
C GLY A 81 -18.61 -18.36 1.18
N ALA A 82 -18.25 -17.08 0.93
CA ALA A 82 -17.59 -16.26 1.94
C ALA A 82 -18.41 -16.13 3.23
N PHE A 83 -19.76 -16.12 3.13
CA PHE A 83 -20.67 -15.99 4.27
C PHE A 83 -20.87 -17.28 5.08
N THR A 84 -20.34 -18.42 4.62
CA THR A 84 -20.34 -19.69 5.39
C THR A 84 -18.94 -20.08 5.87
N SER A 85 -17.92 -19.30 5.49
CA SER A 85 -16.51 -19.52 5.82
C SER A 85 -16.23 -19.49 7.33
N ALA A 86 -15.16 -20.18 7.75
CA ALA A 86 -14.70 -20.15 9.12
C ALA A 86 -14.30 -18.73 9.57
N ALA A 87 -13.69 -17.94 8.67
CA ALA A 87 -13.31 -16.56 8.93
C ALA A 87 -14.54 -15.67 9.20
N TYR A 88 -15.59 -15.77 8.39
CA TYR A 88 -16.83 -15.03 8.60
C TYR A 88 -17.50 -15.42 9.92
N LYS A 89 -17.60 -16.72 10.22
CA LYS A 89 -18.14 -17.22 11.49
C LYS A 89 -17.33 -16.73 12.69
N ALA A 90 -16.01 -16.66 12.58
CA ALA A 90 -15.13 -16.19 13.65
C ALA A 90 -15.34 -14.70 13.97
N ALA A 91 -15.66 -13.86 12.98
CA ALA A 91 -15.95 -12.44 13.20
C ALA A 91 -17.13 -12.24 14.17
N PHE A 92 -18.17 -13.06 14.10
CA PHE A 92 -19.30 -12.99 15.04
C PHE A 92 -18.98 -13.51 16.44
N ARG A 93 -17.95 -14.34 16.60
CA ARG A 93 -17.54 -14.88 17.92
C ARG A 93 -16.59 -13.96 18.67
N ARG A 94 -15.97 -12.99 17.98
CA ARG A 94 -14.92 -12.11 18.51
C ARG A 94 -15.34 -10.64 18.52
N GLN A 95 -16.64 -10.38 18.65
CA GLN A 95 -17.15 -9.02 18.68
C GLN A 95 -16.67 -8.30 19.94
N THR A 96 -16.23 -7.05 19.76
CA THR A 96 -15.90 -6.18 20.88
C THR A 96 -17.19 -5.77 21.62
N PRO A 97 -17.10 -5.35 22.89
CA PRO A 97 -18.26 -4.77 23.58
C PRO A 97 -18.88 -3.58 22.84
N TRP A 98 -18.06 -2.80 22.12
CA TRP A 98 -18.52 -1.65 21.32
C TRP A 98 -19.33 -2.08 20.09
N SER A 99 -18.89 -3.14 19.41
CA SER A 99 -19.64 -3.80 18.34
C SER A 99 -20.99 -4.33 18.81
N VAL A 100 -21.03 -5.04 19.94
CA VAL A 100 -22.29 -5.59 20.48
C VAL A 100 -23.27 -4.45 20.81
N ALA A 101 -22.81 -3.42 21.52
CA ALA A 101 -23.65 -2.28 21.88
C ALA A 101 -24.21 -1.53 20.65
N ASN A 102 -23.40 -1.34 19.60
CA ASN A 102 -23.85 -0.66 18.39
C ASN A 102 -24.77 -1.49 17.51
N LEU A 103 -24.60 -2.81 17.46
CA LEU A 103 -25.57 -3.69 16.80
C LEU A 103 -26.94 -3.63 17.48
N ASP A 104 -26.96 -3.52 18.82
CA ASP A 104 -28.21 -3.35 19.57
C ASP A 104 -28.86 -1.98 19.36
N ARG A 105 -28.15 -0.96 18.89
CA ARG A 105 -28.71 0.37 18.60
C ARG A 105 -29.45 0.45 17.26
N MET A 106 -29.34 -0.57 16.41
CA MET A 106 -30.03 -0.57 15.12
C MET A 106 -31.56 -0.53 15.30
N ARG A 107 -32.21 0.35 14.55
CA ARG A 107 -33.66 0.49 14.45
C ARG A 107 -34.15 0.08 13.07
N GLN A 108 -35.17 -0.77 13.03
CA GLN A 108 -35.72 -1.34 11.79
C GLN A 108 -34.63 -1.85 10.83
N PRO A 109 -33.67 -2.68 11.31
CA PRO A 109 -32.62 -3.19 10.46
C PRO A 109 -33.16 -4.12 9.38
N MET A 110 -32.52 -4.11 8.23
CA MET A 110 -32.74 -5.05 7.13
C MET A 110 -31.41 -5.70 6.78
N ARG A 111 -31.35 -7.05 6.79
CA ARG A 111 -30.19 -7.82 6.35
C ARG A 111 -30.53 -8.75 5.18
N ARG A 112 -29.82 -8.61 4.06
CA ARG A 112 -29.91 -9.52 2.92
C ARG A 112 -28.52 -10.00 2.54
N VAL A 113 -28.34 -11.32 2.44
CA VAL A 113 -27.20 -11.92 1.77
C VAL A 113 -27.69 -12.33 0.39
N SER A 114 -27.06 -11.80 -0.65
CA SER A 114 -27.56 -11.92 -2.01
C SER A 114 -26.47 -12.35 -2.96
N GLU A 115 -26.87 -13.11 -3.98
CA GLU A 115 -26.07 -13.29 -5.18
C GLU A 115 -26.11 -11.99 -6.00
N VAL A 116 -24.96 -11.58 -6.55
CA VAL A 116 -24.87 -10.45 -7.47
C VAL A 116 -24.97 -10.97 -8.90
N THR A 117 -26.02 -10.57 -9.59
CA THR A 117 -26.31 -10.96 -10.98
C THR A 117 -26.66 -9.74 -11.84
N ALA A 118 -26.93 -9.94 -13.13
CA ALA A 118 -27.31 -8.89 -14.10
C ALA A 118 -26.42 -7.62 -14.02
N THR A 119 -25.10 -7.79 -13.85
CA THR A 119 -24.18 -6.66 -13.69
C THR A 119 -23.89 -6.00 -15.03
N VAL A 120 -24.10 -4.70 -15.12
CA VAL A 120 -23.78 -3.87 -16.29
C VAL A 120 -22.95 -2.67 -15.86
N GLY A 121 -21.91 -2.33 -16.64
CA GLY A 121 -20.98 -1.25 -16.31
C GLY A 121 -19.85 -1.70 -15.37
N GLN A 122 -19.05 -0.73 -14.94
CA GLN A 122 -17.87 -0.97 -14.11
C GLN A 122 -17.50 0.27 -13.30
N GLY A 123 -16.94 0.07 -12.10
CA GLY A 123 -16.43 1.15 -11.25
C GLY A 123 -17.08 1.19 -9.88
N SER A 124 -17.21 2.38 -9.31
CA SER A 124 -17.96 2.65 -8.08
C SER A 124 -18.54 4.06 -8.15
N GLY A 125 -19.85 4.19 -8.00
CA GLY A 125 -20.51 5.49 -7.91
C GLY A 125 -20.38 6.10 -6.53
N SER A 126 -20.50 7.43 -6.45
CA SER A 126 -20.64 8.19 -5.21
C SER A 126 -22.10 8.29 -4.75
N TRP A 127 -23.04 7.87 -5.60
CA TRP A 127 -24.48 7.85 -5.34
C TRP A 127 -25.03 6.50 -5.74
N ILE A 128 -25.95 5.96 -4.94
CA ILE A 128 -26.63 4.70 -5.26
C ILE A 128 -28.13 4.86 -5.15
N ALA A 129 -28.85 4.29 -6.11
CA ALA A 129 -30.29 4.07 -6.05
C ALA A 129 -30.54 2.59 -5.78
N VAL A 130 -31.42 2.30 -4.84
CA VAL A 130 -31.83 0.97 -4.41
C VAL A 130 -33.31 0.85 -4.72
N LEU A 131 -33.66 -0.05 -5.64
CA LEU A 131 -35.01 -0.27 -6.11
C LEU A 131 -35.41 -1.73 -5.83
N PRO A 132 -36.19 -1.97 -4.77
CA PRO A 132 -36.81 -3.27 -4.54
C PRO A 132 -37.76 -3.62 -5.70
N LEU A 133 -37.72 -4.87 -6.15
CA LEU A 133 -38.58 -5.40 -7.21
C LEU A 133 -39.57 -6.40 -6.62
N ALA A 134 -40.67 -6.64 -7.34
CA ALA A 134 -41.61 -7.69 -6.96
C ALA A 134 -40.94 -9.08 -7.02
N GLN A 135 -41.46 -10.03 -6.25
CA GLN A 135 -40.97 -11.42 -6.32
C GLN A 135 -41.25 -11.98 -7.73
N PRO A 136 -40.23 -12.34 -8.53
CA PRO A 136 -40.45 -12.91 -9.85
C PRO A 136 -41.11 -14.30 -9.79
N GLU A 137 -41.98 -14.57 -10.76
CA GLU A 137 -42.42 -15.95 -11.07
C GLU A 137 -41.27 -16.76 -11.69
N ASP A 138 -40.47 -16.13 -12.55
CA ASP A 138 -39.25 -16.68 -13.16
C ASP A 138 -38.02 -15.81 -12.83
N PRO A 139 -37.16 -16.26 -11.89
CA PRO A 139 -35.94 -15.54 -11.52
C PRO A 139 -34.98 -15.31 -12.69
N LEU A 140 -34.85 -16.24 -13.64
CA LEU A 140 -33.93 -16.10 -14.77
C LEU A 140 -34.44 -15.03 -15.74
N ALA A 141 -35.74 -15.01 -16.03
CA ALA A 141 -36.35 -13.96 -16.83
C ALA A 141 -36.16 -12.56 -16.20
N LEU A 142 -36.20 -12.45 -14.87
CA LEU A 142 -35.91 -11.19 -14.19
C LEU A 142 -34.44 -10.77 -14.38
N VAL A 143 -33.50 -11.70 -14.27
CA VAL A 143 -32.07 -11.45 -14.49
C VAL A 143 -31.83 -10.90 -15.89
N ASP A 144 -32.41 -11.54 -16.91
CA ASP A 144 -32.28 -11.12 -18.31
C ASP A 144 -32.90 -9.72 -18.52
N LEU A 145 -34.13 -9.50 -18.04
CA LEU A 145 -34.81 -8.20 -18.13
C LEU A 145 -34.01 -7.08 -17.46
N VAL A 146 -33.51 -7.30 -16.25
CA VAL A 146 -32.71 -6.31 -15.53
C VAL A 146 -31.37 -6.07 -16.22
N GLY A 147 -30.77 -7.10 -16.83
CA GLY A 147 -29.57 -6.98 -17.66
C GLY A 147 -29.80 -6.08 -18.89
N GLU A 148 -30.92 -6.27 -19.59
CA GLU A 148 -31.32 -5.42 -20.72
C GLU A 148 -31.54 -3.97 -20.30
N VAL A 149 -32.27 -3.75 -19.19
CA VAL A 149 -32.48 -2.41 -18.62
C VAL A 149 -31.15 -1.76 -18.23
N GLY A 150 -30.25 -2.49 -17.58
CA GLY A 150 -28.90 -2.02 -17.25
C GLY A 150 -28.12 -1.59 -18.51
N GLY A 151 -28.21 -2.37 -19.58
CA GLY A 151 -27.63 -2.04 -20.90
C GLY A 151 -28.15 -0.71 -21.45
N GLN A 152 -29.45 -0.47 -21.32
CA GLN A 152 -30.09 0.78 -21.76
C GLN A 152 -29.71 1.96 -20.87
N LEU A 153 -29.62 1.77 -19.56
CA LEU A 153 -29.19 2.79 -18.61
C LEU A 153 -27.71 3.18 -18.79
N SER A 154 -26.87 2.29 -19.30
CA SER A 154 -25.45 2.55 -19.50
C SER A 154 -25.12 3.72 -20.43
N ALA A 155 -26.07 4.10 -21.29
CA ALA A 155 -25.96 5.26 -22.18
C ALA A 155 -26.26 6.60 -21.47
N GLN A 156 -26.81 6.58 -20.25
CA GLN A 156 -27.20 7.79 -19.53
C GLN A 156 -25.99 8.51 -18.91
N PRO A 157 -25.87 9.84 -19.04
CA PRO A 157 -24.81 10.59 -18.38
C PRO A 157 -24.79 10.37 -16.87
N GLY A 158 -23.62 10.01 -16.34
CA GLY A 158 -23.41 9.79 -14.91
C GLY A 158 -23.81 8.41 -14.40
N PHE A 159 -24.30 7.50 -15.26
CA PHE A 159 -24.35 6.07 -14.94
C PHE A 159 -22.94 5.52 -14.72
N VAL A 160 -22.75 4.67 -13.70
CA VAL A 160 -21.47 4.00 -13.43
C VAL A 160 -21.62 2.49 -13.58
N GLN A 161 -22.54 1.89 -12.82
CA GLN A 161 -22.87 0.46 -12.93
C GLN A 161 -24.27 0.19 -12.39
N SER A 162 -24.84 -0.95 -12.78
CA SER A 162 -26.02 -1.53 -12.13
C SER A 162 -25.82 -3.01 -11.88
N TYR A 163 -26.48 -3.55 -10.87
CA TYR A 163 -26.49 -4.97 -10.58
C TYR A 163 -27.75 -5.36 -9.81
N LEU A 164 -28.21 -6.59 -10.02
CA LEU A 164 -29.33 -7.18 -9.32
C LEU A 164 -28.83 -7.99 -8.14
N LEU A 165 -29.40 -7.75 -6.97
CA LEU A 165 -29.20 -8.56 -5.77
C LEU A 165 -30.35 -9.55 -5.67
N MET A 166 -30.05 -10.84 -5.75
CA MET A 166 -31.00 -11.94 -5.53
C MET A 166 -30.77 -12.51 -4.13
N PRO A 167 -31.63 -12.23 -3.13
CA PRO A 167 -31.42 -12.72 -1.77
C PRO A 167 -31.45 -14.25 -1.68
N ASP A 168 -30.44 -14.80 -1.02
CA ASP A 168 -30.38 -16.20 -0.63
C ASP A 168 -31.15 -16.40 0.68
N ALA A 169 -32.15 -17.28 0.68
CA ALA A 169 -33.04 -17.50 1.82
C ALA A 169 -32.33 -18.12 3.03
N GLU A 170 -31.36 -19.01 2.80
CA GLU A 170 -30.64 -19.72 3.88
C GLU A 170 -29.62 -18.79 4.55
N LEU A 171 -28.90 -18.00 3.76
CA LEU A 171 -27.85 -17.10 4.24
C LEU A 171 -28.42 -15.77 4.77
N SER A 172 -29.60 -15.36 4.30
CA SER A 172 -30.33 -14.20 4.80
C SER A 172 -31.08 -14.52 6.09
N GLN A 173 -30.37 -14.90 7.15
CA GLN A 173 -30.94 -14.94 8.49
C GLN A 173 -31.22 -13.51 9.02
N PRO A 174 -32.34 -13.30 9.74
CA PRO A 174 -32.74 -11.97 10.22
C PRO A 174 -31.79 -11.46 11.32
N LEU A 175 -31.68 -10.14 11.43
CA LEU A 175 -31.03 -9.51 12.58
C LEU A 175 -31.93 -9.55 13.83
N PRO A 176 -31.38 -9.48 15.06
CA PRO A 176 -32.17 -9.59 16.30
C PRO A 176 -33.36 -8.61 16.41
N LYS A 177 -33.26 -7.43 15.79
CA LYS A 177 -34.30 -6.38 15.81
C LYS A 177 -35.02 -6.21 14.47
N GLU A 178 -34.82 -7.12 13.52
CA GLU A 178 -35.52 -7.11 12.24
C GLU A 178 -36.95 -7.65 12.41
N SER A 179 -37.96 -6.95 11.87
CA SER A 179 -39.35 -7.43 11.90
C SER A 179 -39.43 -8.75 11.13
N LEU A 180 -40.04 -9.78 11.74
CA LEU A 180 -40.28 -11.06 11.08
C LEU A 180 -41.59 -11.08 10.29
N THR A 181 -42.56 -10.24 10.66
CA THR A 181 -43.89 -10.20 10.05
C THR A 181 -43.87 -9.55 8.67
N ASP A 182 -43.11 -8.47 8.50
CA ASP A 182 -43.03 -7.70 7.25
C ASP A 182 -41.83 -8.10 6.39
N ARG A 183 -41.17 -9.20 6.75
CA ARG A 183 -39.89 -9.58 6.15
C ARG A 183 -40.09 -10.19 4.78
N GLN A 184 -39.72 -9.44 3.74
CA GLN A 184 -39.69 -9.94 2.37
C GLN A 184 -38.26 -9.97 1.83
N LEU A 185 -37.87 -11.10 1.25
CA LEU A 185 -36.59 -11.30 0.56
C LEU A 185 -36.73 -10.95 -0.92
N LEU A 186 -37.18 -9.72 -1.20
CA LEU A 186 -37.37 -9.23 -2.55
C LEU A 186 -36.04 -9.03 -3.28
N PRO A 187 -35.96 -9.27 -4.61
CA PRO A 187 -34.84 -8.83 -5.43
C PRO A 187 -34.66 -7.32 -5.35
N ILE A 188 -33.41 -6.86 -5.41
CA ILE A 188 -33.07 -5.43 -5.30
C ILE A 188 -32.18 -5.04 -6.47
N LEU A 189 -32.67 -4.16 -7.34
CA LEU A 189 -31.83 -3.51 -8.34
C LEU A 189 -31.06 -2.36 -7.66
N VAL A 190 -29.74 -2.41 -7.76
CA VAL A 190 -28.86 -1.33 -7.32
C VAL A 190 -28.25 -0.65 -8.54
N ILE A 191 -28.33 0.67 -8.60
CA ILE A 191 -27.76 1.49 -9.67
C ILE A 191 -26.83 2.51 -9.03
N GLU A 192 -25.56 2.51 -9.43
CA GLU A 192 -24.57 3.47 -8.96
C GLU A 192 -24.34 4.58 -9.99
N SER A 193 -24.17 5.81 -9.51
CA SER A 193 -24.00 7.00 -10.33
C SER A 193 -22.90 7.92 -9.80
N SER A 194 -22.33 8.75 -10.66
CA SER A 194 -21.24 9.69 -10.31
C SER A 194 -21.74 11.01 -9.72
N ALA A 195 -23.03 11.32 -9.86
CA ALA A 195 -23.65 12.55 -9.40
C ALA A 195 -25.08 12.31 -8.87
N GLU A 196 -25.54 13.19 -7.98
CA GLU A 196 -26.86 13.13 -7.39
C GLU A 196 -27.97 13.22 -8.44
N ALA A 197 -27.90 14.22 -9.33
CA ALA A 197 -28.90 14.40 -10.38
C ALA A 197 -28.99 13.17 -11.30
N ALA A 198 -27.84 12.56 -11.63
CA ALA A 198 -27.79 11.34 -12.43
C ALA A 198 -28.46 10.17 -11.72
N SER A 199 -28.24 10.01 -10.40
CA SER A 199 -28.86 8.95 -9.60
C SER A 199 -30.40 9.05 -9.56
N GLU A 200 -30.98 10.25 -9.58
CA GLU A 200 -32.44 10.40 -9.72
C GLU A 200 -32.90 9.97 -11.11
N GLN A 201 -32.26 10.50 -12.15
CA GLN A 201 -32.65 10.29 -13.53
C GLN A 201 -32.61 8.81 -13.92
N VAL A 202 -31.53 8.11 -13.57
CA VAL A 202 -31.39 6.68 -13.86
C VAL A 202 -32.36 5.83 -13.05
N LEU A 203 -32.70 6.20 -11.81
CA LEU A 203 -33.71 5.52 -11.01
C LEU A 203 -35.09 5.63 -11.67
N GLN A 204 -35.51 6.84 -12.07
CA GLN A 204 -36.80 7.05 -12.71
C GLN A 204 -36.89 6.31 -14.06
N GLU A 205 -35.81 6.35 -14.85
CA GLU A 205 -35.75 5.62 -16.13
C GLU A 205 -35.78 4.10 -15.93
N ALA A 206 -35.08 3.57 -14.92
CA ALA A 206 -35.12 2.16 -14.58
C ALA A 206 -36.53 1.72 -14.16
N ALA A 207 -37.16 2.48 -13.26
CA ALA A 207 -38.49 2.20 -12.77
C ALA A 207 -39.54 2.22 -13.89
N LYS A 208 -39.45 3.20 -14.81
CA LYS A 208 -40.30 3.29 -16.00
C LYS A 208 -40.15 2.07 -16.91
N ARG A 209 -38.92 1.62 -17.15
CA ARG A 209 -38.63 0.47 -18.04
C ARG A 209 -39.08 -0.86 -17.43
N LEU A 210 -38.96 -0.98 -16.11
CA LEU A 210 -39.41 -2.16 -15.37
C LEU A 210 -40.91 -2.12 -15.03
N GLY A 211 -41.60 -1.01 -15.29
CA GLY A 211 -43.02 -0.85 -14.95
C GLY A 211 -43.30 -0.85 -13.44
N VAL A 212 -42.32 -0.44 -12.62
CA VAL A 212 -42.41 -0.45 -11.15
C VAL A 212 -42.48 0.96 -10.57
N SER A 213 -43.04 1.08 -9.37
CA SER A 213 -43.09 2.35 -8.63
C SER A 213 -41.76 2.65 -7.93
N THR A 214 -41.38 3.91 -7.87
CA THR A 214 -40.21 4.39 -7.09
C THR A 214 -40.56 4.66 -5.62
N GLN A 215 -41.80 4.44 -5.18
CA GLN A 215 -42.23 4.75 -3.81
C GLN A 215 -41.44 4.02 -2.72
N GLN A 216 -40.99 2.79 -3.00
CA GLN A 216 -40.16 1.99 -2.09
C GLN A 216 -38.66 2.09 -2.40
N ALA A 217 -38.29 2.92 -3.39
CA ALA A 217 -36.89 3.13 -3.72
C ALA A 217 -36.23 4.03 -2.67
N ALA A 218 -34.93 3.85 -2.49
CA ALA A 218 -34.11 4.71 -1.66
C ALA A 218 -32.86 5.13 -2.42
N ARG A 219 -32.40 6.35 -2.16
CA ARG A 219 -31.18 6.90 -2.75
C ARG A 219 -30.22 7.30 -1.65
N TYR A 220 -28.95 6.99 -1.84
CA TYR A 220 -27.93 7.20 -0.84
C TYR A 220 -26.68 7.86 -1.42
N ALA A 221 -26.05 8.71 -0.62
CA ALA A 221 -24.73 9.26 -0.87
C ALA A 221 -23.66 8.39 -0.19
N LEU A 222 -22.56 8.15 -0.88
CA LEU A 222 -21.40 7.44 -0.34
C LEU A 222 -20.76 8.28 0.76
N LYS A 223 -20.59 7.68 1.94
CA LYS A 223 -19.73 8.23 2.99
C LYS A 223 -18.29 7.87 2.70
N TRP A 224 -18.00 6.58 2.63
CA TRP A 224 -16.69 6.05 2.27
C TRP A 224 -16.77 4.56 1.90
N LYS A 225 -15.75 4.08 1.19
CA LYS A 225 -15.63 2.70 0.73
C LYS A 225 -14.19 2.23 0.86
N LEU A 226 -14.00 1.04 1.42
CA LEU A 226 -12.73 0.37 1.53
C LEU A 226 -12.69 -0.83 0.57
N PHE A 227 -11.70 -0.85 -0.31
CA PHE A 227 -11.38 -2.02 -1.12
C PHE A 227 -10.32 -2.86 -0.40
N ALA A 228 -10.50 -4.17 -0.40
CA ALA A 228 -9.49 -5.12 0.05
C ALA A 228 -8.40 -5.27 -1.01
N VAL A 229 -7.66 -4.18 -1.32
CA VAL A 229 -6.72 -4.07 -2.44
C VAL A 229 -5.61 -5.14 -2.40
N VAL A 230 -5.23 -5.58 -1.20
CA VAL A 230 -4.24 -6.65 -1.01
C VAL A 230 -4.84 -8.05 -1.27
N SER A 231 -6.12 -8.24 -0.95
CA SER A 231 -6.82 -9.52 -1.11
C SER A 231 -7.11 -9.88 -2.57
N LEU A 232 -6.99 -8.92 -3.50
CA LEU A 232 -7.24 -9.16 -4.94
C LEU A 232 -6.19 -10.07 -5.61
N TRP A 233 -5.03 -10.29 -4.98
CA TRP A 233 -3.93 -11.02 -5.62
C TRP A 233 -3.43 -12.22 -4.82
N LEU A 234 -3.49 -12.16 -3.48
CA LEU A 234 -3.17 -13.28 -2.60
C LEU A 234 -3.92 -13.13 -1.28
N SER A 235 -4.57 -14.20 -0.83
CA SER A 235 -5.03 -14.28 0.55
C SER A 235 -3.83 -14.20 1.52
N PRO A 236 -4.02 -13.79 2.79
CA PRO A 236 -2.95 -13.86 3.79
C PRO A 236 -2.35 -15.26 3.95
N GLU A 237 -3.18 -16.30 3.76
CA GLU A 237 -2.80 -17.71 3.82
C GLU A 237 -1.90 -18.09 2.64
N ASP A 238 -2.28 -17.71 1.42
CA ASP A 238 -1.48 -17.95 0.21
C ASP A 238 -0.17 -17.16 0.23
N PHE A 239 -0.20 -15.92 0.74
CA PHE A 239 1.01 -15.13 0.89
C PHE A 239 2.01 -15.80 1.83
N GLN A 240 1.55 -16.35 2.96
CA GLN A 240 2.38 -17.11 3.89
C GLN A 240 2.82 -18.47 3.32
N ALA A 241 1.94 -19.16 2.59
CA ALA A 241 2.22 -20.46 2.00
C ALA A 241 3.29 -20.36 0.89
N TRP A 242 3.13 -19.44 -0.06
CA TRP A 242 4.01 -19.33 -1.23
C TRP A 242 4.26 -17.91 -1.74
N GLY A 243 3.32 -16.97 -1.59
CA GLY A 243 3.39 -15.66 -2.23
C GLY A 243 4.60 -14.83 -1.86
N TRP A 244 5.09 -14.96 -0.61
CA TRP A 244 6.32 -14.29 -0.18
C TRP A 244 7.53 -14.66 -1.04
N ARG A 245 7.53 -15.81 -1.74
CA ARG A 245 8.63 -16.25 -2.62
C ARG A 245 8.69 -15.49 -3.94
N VAL A 246 7.58 -14.94 -4.42
CA VAL A 246 7.50 -14.27 -5.73
C VAL A 246 8.51 -13.11 -5.84
N PRO A 247 8.58 -12.14 -4.89
CA PRO A 247 9.61 -11.09 -4.94
C PRO A 247 11.05 -11.63 -4.95
N PHE A 248 11.33 -12.72 -4.23
CA PHE A 248 12.66 -13.33 -4.23
C PHE A 248 12.98 -13.96 -5.59
N LEU A 249 12.04 -14.68 -6.20
CA LEU A 249 12.24 -15.28 -7.52
C LEU A 249 12.38 -14.22 -8.61
N SER A 250 11.63 -13.12 -8.51
CA SER A 250 11.76 -11.97 -9.41
C SER A 250 13.15 -11.33 -9.37
N SER A 251 13.93 -11.52 -8.29
CA SER A 251 15.33 -11.06 -8.24
C SER A 251 16.22 -11.72 -9.29
N VAL A 252 15.86 -12.93 -9.76
CA VAL A 252 16.58 -13.61 -10.86
C VAL A 252 16.55 -12.77 -12.13
N LEU A 253 15.42 -12.13 -12.43
CA LEU A 253 15.30 -11.25 -13.60
C LEU A 253 16.22 -10.02 -13.47
N LEU A 254 16.32 -9.44 -12.27
CA LEU A 254 17.22 -8.32 -12.00
C LEU A 254 18.69 -8.72 -12.11
N VAL A 255 19.05 -9.93 -11.65
CA VAL A 255 20.41 -10.48 -11.80
C VAL A 255 20.73 -10.70 -13.27
N LEU A 256 19.85 -11.33 -14.05
CA LEU A 256 20.04 -11.55 -15.49
C LEU A 256 20.18 -10.23 -16.24
N PHE A 257 19.35 -9.25 -15.92
CA PHE A 257 19.45 -7.90 -16.48
C PHE A 257 20.78 -7.22 -16.13
N GLY A 258 21.22 -7.33 -14.88
CA GLY A 258 22.52 -6.83 -14.44
C GLY A 258 23.71 -7.51 -15.14
N LEU A 259 23.65 -8.82 -15.36
CA LEU A 259 24.66 -9.58 -16.11
C LEU A 259 24.69 -9.15 -17.59
N TRP A 260 23.54 -8.92 -18.20
CA TRP A 260 23.43 -8.43 -19.57
C TRP A 260 24.06 -7.04 -19.71
N LEU A 261 23.73 -6.09 -18.82
CA LEU A 261 24.36 -4.77 -18.76
C LEU A 261 25.87 -4.86 -18.61
N ARG A 262 26.35 -5.73 -17.71
CA ARG A 262 27.78 -5.89 -17.43
C ARG A 262 28.57 -6.44 -18.62
N LYS A 263 27.95 -7.25 -19.47
CA LYS A 263 28.61 -7.81 -20.67
C LYS A 263 29.04 -6.72 -21.68
N GLY A 264 28.39 -5.55 -21.66
CA GLY A 264 28.71 -4.42 -22.54
C GLY A 264 29.75 -3.43 -22.00
N VAL A 265 30.26 -3.62 -20.79
CA VAL A 265 31.21 -2.68 -20.16
C VAL A 265 32.64 -3.23 -20.30
N GLU A 266 33.47 -2.55 -21.08
CA GLU A 266 34.88 -2.91 -21.22
C GLU A 266 35.70 -2.61 -19.95
N GLU A 267 36.74 -3.41 -19.71
CA GLU A 267 37.69 -3.19 -18.62
C GLU A 267 38.46 -1.87 -18.79
N THR A 268 38.75 -1.23 -17.65
CA THR A 268 39.40 0.09 -17.63
C THR A 268 40.83 0.04 -18.22
N PRO A 269 41.30 1.09 -18.94
CA PRO A 269 42.65 1.13 -19.50
C PRO A 269 43.77 0.92 -18.46
N LEU A 270 43.62 1.49 -17.27
CA LEU A 270 44.56 1.31 -16.16
C LEU A 270 44.68 -0.15 -15.72
N PHE A 271 43.58 -0.90 -15.71
CA PHE A 271 43.61 -2.32 -15.38
C PHE A 271 44.28 -3.14 -16.49
N LYS A 272 43.97 -2.84 -17.76
CA LYS A 272 44.63 -3.46 -18.93
C LYS A 272 46.15 -3.23 -18.92
N GLU A 273 46.60 -2.01 -18.58
CA GLU A 273 48.02 -1.68 -18.44
C GLU A 273 48.69 -2.44 -17.27
N MET A 274 48.02 -2.54 -16.13
CA MET A 274 48.53 -3.28 -14.97
C MET A 274 48.68 -4.77 -15.23
N GLU A 275 47.70 -5.36 -15.93
CA GLU A 275 47.69 -6.76 -16.34
C GLU A 275 48.83 -7.04 -17.34
N ALA A 276 49.00 -6.16 -18.34
CA ALA A 276 50.13 -6.23 -19.28
C ALA A 276 51.49 -6.15 -18.57
N ARG A 277 51.59 -5.37 -17.48
CA ARG A 277 52.80 -5.25 -16.65
C ARG A 277 52.96 -6.35 -15.59
N LYS A 278 52.05 -7.34 -15.51
CA LYS A 278 51.99 -8.39 -14.45
C LYS A 278 52.05 -7.82 -13.02
N SER A 279 51.53 -6.61 -12.83
CA SER A 279 51.59 -5.85 -11.57
C SER A 279 50.37 -6.06 -10.67
N THR A 280 49.54 -7.05 -10.98
CA THR A 280 48.35 -7.40 -10.20
C THR A 280 48.73 -7.97 -8.81
N ALA A 281 47.94 -7.65 -7.78
CA ALA A 281 48.16 -8.22 -6.45
C ALA A 281 47.84 -9.72 -6.47
N LYS A 282 48.80 -10.56 -6.06
CA LYS A 282 48.60 -12.02 -5.92
C LYS A 282 47.71 -12.38 -4.72
N THR A 283 47.75 -11.57 -3.66
CA THR A 283 46.97 -11.76 -2.43
C THR A 283 46.33 -10.44 -1.97
N PRO A 284 45.39 -9.89 -2.76
CA PRO A 284 44.91 -8.52 -2.57
C PRO A 284 44.19 -8.31 -1.23
N ILE A 285 43.51 -9.33 -0.69
CA ILE A 285 42.82 -9.22 0.61
C ILE A 285 43.83 -9.06 1.75
N LYS A 286 44.90 -9.87 1.77
CA LYS A 286 45.95 -9.79 2.79
C LYS A 286 46.66 -8.43 2.73
N GLU A 287 46.96 -7.96 1.53
CA GLU A 287 47.59 -6.66 1.28
C GLU A 287 46.70 -5.51 1.82
N VAL A 288 45.38 -5.59 1.65
CA VAL A 288 44.47 -4.58 2.24
C VAL A 288 44.55 -4.55 3.77
N PHE A 289 44.59 -5.70 4.44
CA PHE A 289 44.66 -5.77 5.91
C PHE A 289 46.02 -5.37 6.50
N VAL A 290 47.11 -5.57 5.76
CA VAL A 290 48.45 -5.27 6.25
C VAL A 290 48.86 -3.85 5.86
N ASP A 291 48.78 -3.53 4.57
CA ASP A 291 49.36 -2.31 3.99
C ASP A 291 48.35 -1.15 3.88
N HIS A 292 47.05 -1.45 3.90
CA HIS A 292 45.99 -0.47 3.67
C HIS A 292 44.87 -0.45 4.72
N TRP A 293 45.11 -0.97 5.93
CA TRP A 293 44.07 -1.08 6.97
C TRP A 293 43.47 0.27 7.37
N ARG A 294 44.24 1.36 7.35
CA ARG A 294 43.73 2.72 7.63
C ARG A 294 42.75 3.17 6.55
N ARG A 295 43.05 2.88 5.27
CA ARG A 295 42.15 3.18 4.13
C ARG A 295 40.88 2.34 4.25
N LEU A 296 40.99 1.09 4.70
CA LEU A 296 39.85 0.22 5.00
C LEU A 296 38.96 0.79 6.12
N LEU A 297 39.53 1.26 7.22
CA LEU A 297 38.77 1.87 8.32
C LEU A 297 38.08 3.16 7.89
N VAL A 298 38.74 4.02 7.11
CA VAL A 298 38.14 5.25 6.58
C VAL A 298 37.01 4.93 5.62
N ALA A 299 37.25 4.06 4.63
CA ALA A 299 36.26 3.67 3.64
C ALA A 299 35.04 2.98 4.29
N GLY A 300 35.27 2.11 5.28
CA GLY A 300 34.20 1.48 6.03
C GLY A 300 33.46 2.46 6.95
N GLY A 301 34.19 3.30 7.68
CA GLY A 301 33.63 4.29 8.61
C GLY A 301 32.73 5.32 7.93
N VAL A 302 33.05 5.71 6.70
CA VAL A 302 32.22 6.62 5.90
C VAL A 302 30.83 6.02 5.62
N ARG A 303 30.70 4.70 5.48
CA ARG A 303 29.43 4.03 5.15
C ARG A 303 28.52 3.77 6.36
N ILE A 304 29.06 3.70 7.57
CA ILE A 304 28.29 3.29 8.76
C ILE A 304 27.09 4.21 9.01
N GLY A 305 27.30 5.53 9.00
CA GLY A 305 26.25 6.50 9.29
C GLY A 305 25.13 6.52 8.25
N SER A 306 25.44 6.34 6.96
CA SER A 306 24.41 6.29 5.90
C SER A 306 23.54 5.04 6.02
N ASP A 307 24.15 3.88 6.26
CA ASP A 307 23.42 2.62 6.44
C ASP A 307 22.53 2.66 7.71
N VAL A 308 23.02 3.25 8.81
CA VAL A 308 22.26 3.42 10.06
C VAL A 308 21.08 4.39 9.88
N LEU A 309 21.28 5.52 9.18
CA LEU A 309 20.21 6.45 8.85
C LEU A 309 19.15 5.78 7.96
N TYR A 310 19.58 5.00 6.97
CA TYR A 310 18.67 4.26 6.11
C TYR A 310 17.84 3.24 6.92
N ALA A 311 18.47 2.51 7.84
CA ALA A 311 17.78 1.58 8.73
C ALA A 311 16.71 2.29 9.59
N LEU A 312 17.01 3.47 10.12
CA LEU A 312 16.02 4.30 10.82
C LEU A 312 14.83 4.66 9.90
N VAL A 313 15.12 5.24 8.74
CA VAL A 313 14.10 5.86 7.88
C VAL A 313 13.26 4.83 7.12
N VAL A 314 13.83 3.69 6.73
CA VAL A 314 13.13 2.69 5.90
C VAL A 314 12.61 1.53 6.73
N VAL A 315 13.42 1.00 7.65
CA VAL A 315 13.06 -0.20 8.39
C VAL A 315 12.26 0.17 9.64
N PHE A 316 12.79 1.07 10.47
CA PHE A 316 12.17 1.39 11.75
C PHE A 316 10.87 2.19 11.61
N THR A 317 10.69 2.96 10.54
CA THR A 317 9.42 3.64 10.22
C THR A 317 8.21 2.70 10.30
N LEU A 318 8.30 1.50 9.72
CA LEU A 318 7.19 0.55 9.76
C LEU A 318 6.87 0.14 11.20
N THR A 319 7.90 -0.20 11.98
CA THR A 319 7.74 -0.56 13.40
C THR A 319 7.18 0.60 14.20
N TYR A 320 7.70 1.81 14.04
CA TYR A 320 7.26 2.98 14.80
C TYR A 320 5.79 3.33 14.48
N VAL A 321 5.42 3.42 13.21
CA VAL A 321 4.06 3.76 12.80
C VAL A 321 3.05 2.72 13.28
N THR A 322 3.36 1.43 13.17
CA THR A 322 2.39 0.36 13.48
C THR A 322 2.36 -0.05 14.94
N SER A 323 3.52 -0.09 15.60
CA SER A 323 3.67 -0.65 16.95
C SER A 323 3.74 0.42 18.04
N VAL A 324 4.15 1.65 17.70
CA VAL A 324 4.23 2.77 18.66
C VAL A 324 3.07 3.73 18.47
N LEU A 325 2.86 4.22 17.25
CA LEU A 325 1.79 5.18 16.95
C LEU A 325 0.43 4.50 16.73
N HIS A 326 0.40 3.17 16.61
CA HIS A 326 -0.80 2.37 16.33
C HIS A 326 -1.57 2.83 15.08
N LEU A 327 -0.84 3.35 14.09
CA LEU A 327 -1.37 3.78 12.80
C LEU A 327 -1.31 2.64 11.76
N SER A 328 -1.98 2.87 10.64
CA SER A 328 -2.15 1.85 9.61
C SER A 328 -0.82 1.47 8.92
N ARG A 329 -0.58 0.17 8.74
CA ARG A 329 0.57 -0.35 7.98
C ARG A 329 0.66 0.21 6.55
N PRO A 330 -0.44 0.37 5.79
CA PRO A 330 -0.38 0.98 4.46
C PRO A 330 0.23 2.38 4.47
N LEU A 331 -0.04 3.21 5.48
CA LEU A 331 0.56 4.55 5.58
C LEU A 331 2.10 4.47 5.61
N ALA A 332 2.67 3.61 6.45
CA ALA A 332 4.12 3.43 6.56
C ALA A 332 4.73 2.93 5.24
N LEU A 333 4.07 1.98 4.59
CA LEU A 333 4.52 1.41 3.31
C LEU A 333 4.45 2.44 2.19
N THR A 334 3.37 3.21 2.11
CA THR A 334 3.22 4.30 1.12
C THR A 334 4.26 5.39 1.32
N ALA A 335 4.47 5.85 2.57
CA ALA A 335 5.51 6.83 2.88
C ALA A 335 6.91 6.33 2.47
N THR A 336 7.21 5.07 2.78
CA THR A 336 8.48 4.42 2.40
C THR A 336 8.62 4.28 0.89
N MET A 337 7.55 3.93 0.17
CA MET A 337 7.56 3.78 -1.29
C MET A 337 7.77 5.12 -2.00
N ILE A 338 7.08 6.18 -1.56
CA ILE A 338 7.28 7.55 -2.10
C ILE A 338 8.71 7.99 -1.81
N GLY A 339 9.18 7.83 -0.57
CA GLY A 339 10.54 8.17 -0.20
C GLY A 339 11.59 7.40 -1.00
N ALA A 340 11.40 6.10 -1.24
CA ALA A 340 12.30 5.27 -2.03
C ALA A 340 12.35 5.73 -3.50
N ALA A 341 11.21 6.11 -4.10
CA ALA A 341 11.16 6.69 -5.43
C ALA A 341 11.94 8.02 -5.50
N CYS A 342 11.74 8.91 -4.53
CA CYS A 342 12.51 10.15 -4.42
C CYS A 342 14.01 9.88 -4.24
N ASN A 343 14.39 8.90 -3.41
CA ASN A 343 15.78 8.48 -3.20
C ASN A 343 16.42 7.99 -4.51
N ALA A 344 15.71 7.15 -5.27
CA ALA A 344 16.20 6.61 -6.54
C ALA A 344 16.56 7.72 -7.55
N ILE A 345 15.80 8.81 -7.54
CA ILE A 345 16.07 10.00 -8.36
C ILE A 345 17.19 10.86 -7.75
N ALA A 346 17.19 11.03 -6.42
CA ALA A 346 18.15 11.89 -5.73
C ALA A 346 19.59 11.34 -5.74
N VAL A 347 19.77 10.02 -5.67
CA VAL A 347 21.09 9.36 -5.66
C VAL A 347 21.98 9.76 -6.87
N PRO A 348 21.54 9.62 -8.13
CA PRO A 348 22.34 10.05 -9.28
C PRO A 348 22.53 11.57 -9.33
N LEU A 349 21.57 12.37 -8.87
CA LEU A 349 21.70 13.83 -8.81
C LEU A 349 22.81 14.26 -7.85
N PHE A 350 22.86 13.69 -6.65
CA PHE A 350 23.93 13.98 -5.68
C PHE A 350 25.27 13.34 -6.08
N GLY A 351 25.24 12.19 -6.77
CA GLY A 351 26.41 11.65 -7.45
C GLY A 351 27.02 12.67 -8.43
N SER A 352 26.21 13.19 -9.35
CA SER A 352 26.66 14.21 -10.32
C SER A 352 27.07 15.53 -9.64
N LEU A 353 26.35 15.96 -8.61
CA LEU A 353 26.72 17.15 -7.86
C LEU A 353 28.10 17.01 -7.22
N SER A 354 28.42 15.81 -6.73
CA SER A 354 29.71 15.53 -6.11
C SER A 354 30.87 15.46 -7.11
N ASP A 355 30.61 15.23 -8.42
CA ASP A 355 31.63 15.40 -9.46
C ASP A 355 32.04 16.88 -9.58
N LYS A 356 31.09 17.80 -9.38
CA LYS A 356 31.29 19.24 -9.54
C LYS A 356 31.86 19.92 -8.29
N LEU A 357 31.30 19.59 -7.12
CA LEU A 357 31.65 20.25 -5.84
C LEU A 357 32.71 19.50 -5.04
N GLY A 358 32.98 18.25 -5.38
CA GLY A 358 33.81 17.35 -4.60
C GLY A 358 33.00 16.28 -3.87
N ARG A 359 33.62 15.11 -3.63
CA ARG A 359 32.95 13.99 -2.96
C ARG A 359 32.71 14.30 -1.49
N ARG A 360 33.73 14.82 -0.81
CA ARG A 360 33.70 15.05 0.63
C ARG A 360 32.73 16.17 1.03
N PRO A 361 32.66 17.34 0.36
CA PRO A 361 31.70 18.40 0.72
C PRO A 361 30.24 17.94 0.63
N VAL A 362 29.87 17.25 -0.45
CA VAL A 362 28.49 16.76 -0.63
C VAL A 362 28.14 15.72 0.44
N TYR A 363 29.04 14.77 0.68
CA TYR A 363 28.86 13.75 1.72
C TYR A 363 28.76 14.40 3.12
N MET A 364 29.70 15.27 3.47
CA MET A 364 29.72 15.95 4.78
C MET A 364 28.45 16.76 5.02
N THR A 365 27.91 17.43 4.00
CA THR A 365 26.65 18.16 4.11
C THR A 365 25.51 17.21 4.46
N GLY A 366 25.39 16.08 3.77
CA GLY A 366 24.40 15.05 4.10
C GLY A 366 24.56 14.51 5.52
N ALA A 367 25.80 14.25 5.95
CA ALA A 367 26.08 13.75 7.29
C ALA A 367 25.75 14.78 8.38
N VAL A 368 26.06 16.07 8.20
CA VAL A 368 25.66 17.11 9.17
C VAL A 368 24.14 17.23 9.26
N LEU A 369 23.46 17.23 8.11
CA LEU A 369 21.99 17.26 8.07
C LEU A 369 21.39 16.03 8.75
N ALA A 370 21.98 14.84 8.57
CA ALA A 370 21.51 13.60 9.18
C ALA A 370 21.55 13.61 10.71
N VAL A 371 22.56 14.25 11.33
CA VAL A 371 22.63 14.42 12.80
C VAL A 371 21.40 15.18 13.30
N VAL A 372 21.07 16.31 12.66
CA VAL A 372 19.90 17.10 13.02
C VAL A 372 18.61 16.34 12.70
N TRP A 373 18.58 15.69 11.53
CA TRP A 373 17.40 14.99 11.03
C TRP A 373 17.01 13.81 11.92
N ALA A 374 17.97 13.13 12.57
CA ALA A 374 17.67 12.05 13.51
C ALA A 374 16.73 12.48 14.65
N PHE A 375 16.70 13.77 15.01
CA PHE A 375 15.77 14.33 16.01
C PHE A 375 14.49 14.86 15.36
N VAL A 376 14.63 15.62 14.27
CA VAL A 376 13.48 16.20 13.54
C VAL A 376 12.56 15.11 12.99
N PHE A 377 13.14 13.99 12.55
CA PHE A 377 12.43 12.81 12.07
C PHE A 377 11.38 12.37 13.10
N PHE A 378 11.78 12.10 14.35
CA PHE A 378 10.83 11.68 15.37
C PHE A 378 9.82 12.77 15.73
N ARG A 379 10.22 14.05 15.73
CA ARG A 379 9.27 15.14 15.96
C ARG A 379 8.11 15.15 14.95
N LEU A 380 8.41 14.88 13.67
CA LEU A 380 7.41 14.76 12.61
C LEU A 380 6.61 13.46 12.72
N MET A 381 7.27 12.34 13.07
CA MET A 381 6.58 11.06 13.28
C MET A 381 5.57 11.14 14.44
N ASP A 382 5.96 11.76 15.55
CA ASP A 382 5.14 11.93 16.76
C ASP A 382 3.91 12.82 16.55
N SER A 383 3.84 13.56 15.44
CA SER A 383 2.62 14.28 15.06
C SER A 383 1.45 13.35 14.73
N ALA A 384 1.75 12.08 14.42
CA ALA A 384 0.79 11.08 13.91
C ALA A 384 0.02 11.53 12.64
N GLN A 385 0.47 12.58 11.96
CA GLN A 385 -0.18 13.08 10.74
C GLN A 385 0.41 12.41 9.50
N PRO A 386 -0.42 11.85 8.59
CA PRO A 386 0.04 11.14 7.39
C PRO A 386 1.03 11.91 6.51
N LEU A 387 0.78 13.20 6.28
CA LEU A 387 1.65 14.05 5.45
C LEU A 387 3.00 14.30 6.12
N GLN A 388 3.03 14.48 7.44
CA GLN A 388 4.27 14.72 8.18
C GLN A 388 5.13 13.47 8.26
N ILE A 389 4.52 12.29 8.44
CA ILE A 389 5.20 10.99 8.36
C ILE A 389 5.81 10.79 6.97
N CYS A 390 5.05 11.08 5.91
CA CYS A 390 5.56 11.01 4.54
C CYS A 390 6.73 11.96 4.32
N ALA A 391 6.62 13.22 4.76
CA ALA A 391 7.69 14.20 4.67
C ALA A 391 8.96 13.78 5.45
N ALA A 392 8.79 13.21 6.65
CA ALA A 392 9.89 12.73 7.48
C ALA A 392 10.74 11.68 6.75
N VAL A 393 10.05 10.73 6.09
CA VAL A 393 10.67 9.65 5.32
C VAL A 393 11.31 10.17 4.03
N VAL A 394 10.59 10.98 3.25
CA VAL A 394 11.08 11.53 1.98
C VAL A 394 12.33 12.38 2.19
N VAL A 395 12.30 13.33 3.13
CA VAL A 395 13.45 14.21 3.36
C VAL A 395 14.60 13.43 3.99
N GLY A 396 14.33 12.48 4.89
CA GLY A 396 15.37 11.60 5.43
C GLY A 396 16.08 10.80 4.35
N LEU A 397 15.35 10.33 3.34
CA LEU A 397 15.92 9.62 2.20
C LEU A 397 16.65 10.53 1.20
N ILE A 398 16.23 11.79 1.04
CA ILE A 398 17.00 12.79 0.28
C ILE A 398 18.34 13.08 0.96
N ILE A 399 18.36 13.22 2.29
CA ILE A 399 19.59 13.39 3.09
C ILE A 399 20.49 12.16 2.95
N HIS A 400 19.91 10.96 3.04
CA HIS A 400 20.63 9.72 2.75
C HIS A 400 21.24 9.71 1.35
N ALA A 401 20.53 10.19 0.32
CA ALA A 401 21.05 10.25 -1.06
C ALA A 401 22.28 11.16 -1.20
N MET A 402 22.40 12.23 -0.40
CA MET A 402 23.59 13.10 -0.36
C MET A 402 24.84 12.35 0.10
N MET A 403 24.67 11.37 0.99
CA MET A 403 25.73 10.50 1.49
C MET A 403 25.97 9.33 0.53
N TYR A 404 24.91 8.65 0.12
CA TYR A 404 24.96 7.42 -0.67
C TYR A 404 25.37 7.65 -2.13
N GLY A 405 24.94 8.77 -2.74
CA GLY A 405 25.27 9.15 -4.12
C GLY A 405 26.77 9.15 -4.43
N PRO A 406 27.60 9.95 -3.73
CA PRO A 406 29.05 9.96 -3.92
C PRO A 406 29.76 8.68 -3.43
N GLN A 407 29.10 7.84 -2.63
CA GLN A 407 29.77 6.80 -1.83
C GLN A 407 30.53 5.77 -2.68
N ALA A 408 30.00 5.37 -3.84
CA ALA A 408 30.65 4.41 -4.73
C ALA A 408 31.99 4.90 -5.28
N ALA A 409 32.01 6.12 -5.81
CA ALA A 409 33.24 6.74 -6.27
C ALA A 409 34.18 6.99 -5.09
N PHE A 410 33.67 7.58 -4.00
CA PHE A 410 34.50 7.96 -2.86
C PHE A 410 35.24 6.79 -2.22
N VAL A 411 34.54 5.67 -1.96
CA VAL A 411 35.13 4.46 -1.35
C VAL A 411 36.17 3.83 -2.26
N THR A 412 35.89 3.72 -3.57
CA THR A 412 36.81 3.11 -4.52
C THR A 412 38.06 3.96 -4.72
N GLU A 413 37.92 5.28 -4.72
CA GLU A 413 39.03 6.23 -4.88
C GLU A 413 39.97 6.30 -3.65
N GLN A 414 39.58 5.74 -2.49
CA GLN A 414 40.48 5.65 -1.32
C GLN A 414 41.61 4.63 -1.52
N PHE A 415 41.44 3.66 -2.43
CA PHE A 415 42.38 2.55 -2.62
C PHE A 415 43.19 2.69 -3.93
N PRO A 416 44.49 2.34 -3.90
CA PRO A 416 45.31 2.32 -5.12
C PRO A 416 44.80 1.24 -6.07
N THR A 417 45.04 1.42 -7.37
CA THR A 417 44.43 0.62 -8.44
C THR A 417 44.62 -0.89 -8.22
N ARG A 418 45.82 -1.28 -7.77
CA ARG A 418 46.20 -2.68 -7.49
C ARG A 418 45.29 -3.45 -6.53
N VAL A 419 44.76 -2.80 -5.50
CA VAL A 419 43.91 -3.44 -4.47
C VAL A 419 42.50 -2.86 -4.44
N ARG A 420 42.16 -1.94 -5.34
CA ARG A 420 40.92 -1.16 -5.32
C ARG A 420 39.66 -2.03 -5.26
N TYR A 421 39.62 -3.10 -6.04
CA TYR A 421 38.48 -4.00 -6.07
C TYR A 421 38.31 -4.75 -4.74
N ALA A 422 39.39 -5.36 -4.23
CA ALA A 422 39.35 -6.10 -2.97
C ALA A 422 39.11 -5.17 -1.78
N GLY A 423 39.77 -4.01 -1.74
CA GLY A 423 39.65 -3.02 -0.67
C GLY A 423 38.24 -2.42 -0.59
N SER A 424 37.66 -2.03 -1.73
CA SER A 424 36.30 -1.47 -1.75
C SER A 424 35.25 -2.52 -1.40
N SER A 425 35.35 -3.74 -1.93
CA SER A 425 34.45 -4.86 -1.58
C SER A 425 34.51 -5.22 -0.09
N LEU A 426 35.73 -5.27 0.49
CA LEU A 426 35.92 -5.54 1.90
C LEU A 426 35.37 -4.41 2.78
N ALA A 427 35.64 -3.15 2.43
CA ALA A 427 35.09 -1.98 3.12
C ALA A 427 33.55 -2.02 3.11
N TYR A 428 32.95 -2.35 1.96
CA TYR A 428 31.51 -2.48 1.82
C TYR A 428 30.92 -3.60 2.67
N THR A 429 31.56 -4.76 2.67
CA THR A 429 31.08 -5.92 3.41
C THR A 429 31.15 -5.67 4.91
N LEU A 430 32.29 -5.20 5.42
CA LEU A 430 32.48 -4.95 6.85
C LEU A 430 31.57 -3.82 7.35
N ALA A 431 31.50 -2.71 6.61
CA ALA A 431 30.62 -1.61 7.00
C ALA A 431 29.14 -1.97 6.89
N GLY A 432 28.75 -2.76 5.87
CA GLY A 432 27.37 -3.25 5.74
C GLY A 432 26.94 -4.15 6.89
N ILE A 433 27.84 -4.97 7.43
CA ILE A 433 27.57 -5.78 8.63
C ILE A 433 27.32 -4.88 9.84
N VAL A 434 28.22 -3.93 10.10
CA VAL A 434 28.17 -3.05 11.28
C VAL A 434 27.03 -2.05 11.20
N GLY A 435 26.97 -1.29 10.11
CA GLY A 435 26.01 -0.19 9.90
C GLY A 435 24.64 -0.67 9.43
N GLY A 436 24.58 -1.60 8.48
CA GLY A 436 23.31 -2.06 7.91
C GLY A 436 22.66 -3.21 8.70
N GLY A 437 23.45 -4.24 9.03
CA GLY A 437 22.96 -5.47 9.63
C GLY A 437 22.49 -5.32 11.08
N PHE A 438 23.31 -4.69 11.93
CA PHE A 438 22.98 -4.55 13.36
C PHE A 438 22.09 -3.36 13.69
N ALA A 439 22.02 -2.33 12.83
CA ALA A 439 21.31 -1.10 13.15
C ALA A 439 19.83 -1.28 13.47
N PRO A 440 19.02 -2.02 12.69
CA PRO A 440 17.61 -2.24 13.04
C PRO A 440 17.42 -2.90 14.41
N LEU A 441 18.29 -3.86 14.76
CA LEU A 441 18.27 -4.55 16.05
C LEU A 441 18.63 -3.59 17.20
N ILE A 442 19.66 -2.77 17.03
CA ILE A 442 20.06 -1.77 18.02
C ILE A 442 18.96 -0.73 18.21
N ILE A 443 18.39 -0.20 17.12
CA ILE A 443 17.30 0.78 17.16
C ILE A 443 16.09 0.21 17.91
N ALA A 444 15.64 -0.99 17.55
CA ALA A 444 14.51 -1.64 18.20
C ALA A 444 14.78 -1.93 19.69
N SER A 445 16.00 -2.37 20.03
CA SER A 445 16.41 -2.63 21.41
C SER A 445 16.44 -1.35 22.25
N LEU A 446 17.05 -0.27 21.73
CA LEU A 446 17.08 1.04 22.39
C LEU A 446 15.67 1.56 22.66
N TYR A 447 14.77 1.45 21.68
CA TYR A 447 13.39 1.83 21.88
C TYR A 447 12.71 0.99 22.98
N LYS A 448 12.86 -0.33 22.92
CA LYS A 448 12.27 -1.25 23.89
C LYS A 448 12.78 -1.00 25.32
N SER A 449 14.07 -0.69 25.49
CA SER A 449 14.67 -0.48 26.81
C SER A 449 14.36 0.87 27.43
N TYR A 450 14.34 1.94 26.63
CA TYR A 450 14.20 3.30 27.16
C TYR A 450 12.81 3.90 26.96
N GLY A 451 11.98 3.32 26.09
CA GLY A 451 10.65 3.85 25.75
C GLY A 451 10.69 5.24 25.12
N SER A 452 11.84 5.67 24.60
CA SER A 452 12.08 7.02 24.10
C SER A 452 12.84 7.00 22.78
N THR A 453 12.48 7.94 21.90
CA THR A 453 13.15 8.18 20.62
C THR A 453 14.51 8.86 20.78
N LEU A 454 14.77 9.50 21.92
CA LEU A 454 16.04 10.19 22.18
C LEU A 454 17.25 9.25 22.11
N ALA A 455 17.14 8.05 22.70
CA ALA A 455 18.22 7.06 22.67
C ALA A 455 18.55 6.63 21.23
N ILE A 456 17.52 6.52 20.38
CA ILE A 456 17.69 6.20 18.96
C ILE A 456 18.36 7.37 18.24
N SER A 457 17.87 8.60 18.41
CA SER A 457 18.45 9.79 17.77
C SER A 457 19.91 9.99 18.14
N LEU A 458 20.28 9.75 19.40
CA LEU A 458 21.67 9.79 19.87
C LEU A 458 22.52 8.69 19.24
N TYR A 459 22.01 7.47 19.15
CA TYR A 459 22.70 6.37 18.45
C TYR A 459 22.95 6.68 16.98
N VAL A 460 21.93 7.12 16.24
CA VAL A 460 22.06 7.49 14.82
C VAL A 460 23.04 8.66 14.68
N SER A 461 22.94 9.67 15.54
CA SER A 461 23.88 10.80 15.54
C SER A 461 25.32 10.37 15.82
N ALA A 462 25.54 9.44 16.75
CA ALA A 462 26.87 8.90 17.04
C ALA A 462 27.44 8.11 15.84
N ALA A 463 26.62 7.30 15.17
CA ALA A 463 27.01 6.59 13.96
C ALA A 463 27.36 7.55 12.81
N VAL A 464 26.58 8.61 12.63
CA VAL A 464 26.84 9.65 11.63
C VAL A 464 28.07 10.50 12.00
N ALA A 465 28.30 10.76 13.29
CA ALA A 465 29.51 11.44 13.76
C ALA A 465 30.77 10.63 13.47
N LEU A 466 30.72 9.30 13.61
CA LEU A 466 31.81 8.41 13.18
C LEU A 466 32.09 8.55 11.68
N THR A 467 31.05 8.63 10.85
CA THR A 467 31.16 8.90 9.42
C THR A 467 31.78 10.28 9.14
N LEU A 468 31.39 11.32 9.88
CA LEU A 468 32.00 12.65 9.78
C LEU A 468 33.50 12.62 10.11
N VAL A 469 33.90 11.95 11.19
CA VAL A 469 35.33 11.79 11.54
C VAL A 469 36.08 11.07 10.44
N ALA A 470 35.52 9.99 9.90
CA ALA A 470 36.13 9.27 8.80
C ALA A 470 36.28 10.15 7.54
N LEU A 471 35.27 10.96 7.19
CA LEU A 471 35.33 11.92 6.09
C LEU A 471 36.38 13.01 6.31
N LEU A 472 36.58 13.47 7.55
CA LEU A 472 37.56 14.50 7.88
C LEU A 472 39.00 14.01 7.65
N VAL A 473 39.26 12.75 7.98
CA VAL A 473 40.57 12.09 7.80
C VAL A 473 40.75 11.53 6.39
N ALA A 474 39.65 11.32 5.65
CA ALA A 474 39.68 10.85 4.28
C ALA A 474 40.29 11.88 3.32
N ARG A 475 40.89 11.35 2.25
CA ARG A 475 41.41 12.17 1.15
C ARG A 475 40.23 12.63 0.29
N GLU A 476 40.24 13.91 -0.09
CA GLU A 476 39.38 14.38 -1.18
C GLU A 476 39.91 13.83 -2.50
N THR A 477 39.02 13.21 -3.25
CA THR A 477 39.32 12.39 -4.42
C THR A 477 38.76 12.95 -5.72
N ALA A 478 37.82 13.90 -5.66
CA ALA A 478 37.32 14.55 -6.86
C ALA A 478 38.44 15.30 -7.61
N ASN A 479 38.45 15.16 -8.94
CA ASN A 479 39.37 15.83 -9.87
C ASN A 479 40.86 15.57 -9.64
N LYS A 480 41.23 14.49 -8.91
CA LYS A 480 42.64 14.07 -8.75
C LYS A 480 42.93 12.79 -9.53
N PRO A 481 44.12 12.65 -10.13
CA PRO A 481 44.51 11.41 -10.79
C PRO A 481 44.56 10.27 -9.77
N LEU A 482 44.09 9.09 -10.18
CA LEU A 482 44.08 7.90 -9.36
C LEU A 482 45.52 7.42 -9.10
N GLU A 483 45.84 7.11 -7.83
CA GLU A 483 47.12 6.49 -7.48
C GLU A 483 47.21 5.09 -8.14
N SER A 484 48.31 4.86 -8.85
CA SER A 484 48.64 3.58 -9.50
C SER A 484 48.80 2.46 -8.49
#